data_AF-A0A2T0AEL5-F1
#
_entry.id   AF-A0A2T0AEL5-F1
#
_cell.length_a   1.000
_cell.length_b   1.000
_cell.length_c   1.000
_cell.angle_alpha   90.00
_cell.angle_beta   90.00
_cell.angle_gamma   90.00
#
_symmetry.space_group_name_H-M   'P 1'
#
loop_
_entity.id
_entity.type
_entity.pdbx_description
1 polymer ?
#
loop_
_entity_poly.entity_id
_entity_poly.type
_entity_poly.pdbx_seq_one_letter_code
_entity_poly.pdbx_strand_id
1 'polypeptide(L)'
;MATDAPTGPVVPTKRVVSKAHLEAWLTSGTHDEVVTFVEQLNEAAVSVKLTDEVPTSEIYVDEGDVQRALNAAIRLSVFRRRWYDEQIHPTVVSKALFKLIRTHGLAKVSYTLVSMNVPQAILKQIMQGYFQFAQTFRTEGSDF
;
A
#
# COMPACT_ATOMS: atom_id res chain seq x y z
N MET A 1 11.25 -9.81 56.54
CA MET A 1 11.50 -8.39 56.21
C MET A 1 10.90 -8.14 54.83
N ALA A 2 9.79 -7.40 54.78
CA ALA A 2 9.04 -7.15 53.55
C ALA A 2 9.80 -6.16 52.67
N THR A 3 10.04 -6.53 51.43
CA THR A 3 10.64 -5.66 50.41
C THR A 3 9.58 -4.72 49.86
N ASP A 4 9.78 -3.43 50.10
CA ASP A 4 8.94 -2.31 49.70
C ASP A 4 8.84 -2.23 48.17
N ALA A 5 7.62 -2.29 47.63
CA ALA A 5 7.37 -2.11 46.20
C ALA A 5 7.15 -0.62 45.91
N PRO A 6 7.89 0.00 44.98
CA PRO A 6 7.79 1.45 44.75
C PRO A 6 6.44 1.82 44.10
N THR A 7 5.63 2.58 44.84
CA THR A 7 4.26 3.06 44.52
C THR A 7 4.25 4.44 43.84
N GLY A 8 5.05 4.63 42.78
CA GLY A 8 5.09 5.89 42.03
C GLY A 8 4.90 5.69 40.51
N PRO A 9 4.39 6.70 39.77
CA PRO A 9 4.32 6.62 38.31
C PRO A 9 5.74 6.51 37.75
N VAL A 10 6.02 5.39 37.09
CA VAL A 10 7.33 5.11 36.50
C VAL A 10 7.63 6.14 35.42
N VAL A 11 8.57 7.04 35.69
CA VAL A 11 9.02 8.03 34.71
C VAL A 11 9.74 7.29 33.58
N PRO A 12 9.33 7.44 32.30
CA PRO A 12 9.96 6.74 31.20
C PRO A 12 11.39 7.23 30.99
N THR A 13 12.37 6.46 31.47
CA THR A 13 13.79 6.68 31.17
C THR A 13 14.09 6.26 29.73
N LYS A 14 14.74 7.12 28.94
CA LYS A 14 15.32 6.73 27.64
C LYS A 14 16.37 5.63 27.86
N ARG A 15 16.00 4.38 27.58
CA ARG A 15 16.93 3.25 27.56
C ARG A 15 17.23 2.89 26.11
N VAL A 16 18.50 2.62 25.81
CA VAL A 16 18.87 2.02 24.52
C VAL A 16 18.29 0.60 24.51
N VAL A 17 17.44 0.31 23.53
CA VAL A 17 16.81 -1.01 23.38
C VAL A 17 17.91 -2.01 23.00
N SER A 18 18.16 -2.99 23.87
CA SER A 18 19.11 -4.06 23.60
C SER A 18 18.42 -5.20 22.85
N LYS A 19 19.20 -6.11 22.26
CA LYS A 19 18.66 -7.29 21.58
C LYS A 19 17.76 -8.13 22.50
N ALA A 20 18.13 -8.27 23.78
CA ALA A 20 17.34 -9.00 24.76
C ALA A 20 15.97 -8.32 25.04
N HIS A 21 15.91 -6.99 25.02
CA HIS A 21 14.64 -6.27 25.14
C HIS A 21 13.74 -6.47 23.92
N LEU A 22 14.33 -6.56 22.72
CA LEU A 22 13.58 -6.88 21.51
C LEU A 22 13.05 -8.31 21.55
N GLU A 23 13.88 -9.28 21.91
CA GLU A 23 13.47 -10.69 22.03
C GLU A 23 12.33 -10.84 23.06
N ALA A 24 12.46 -10.21 24.24
CA ALA A 24 11.42 -10.20 25.25
C ALA A 24 10.10 -9.59 24.74
N TRP A 25 10.17 -8.49 23.96
CA TRP A 25 8.99 -7.89 23.36
C TRP A 25 8.36 -8.81 22.31
N LEU A 26 9.13 -9.37 21.39
CA LEU A 26 8.64 -10.28 20.35
C LEU A 26 7.93 -11.52 20.93
N THR A 27 8.35 -11.98 22.12
CA THR A 27 7.70 -13.09 22.83
C THR A 27 6.58 -12.67 23.79
N SER A 28 6.30 -11.37 23.92
CA SER A 28 5.28 -10.86 24.85
C SER A 28 3.89 -10.88 24.22
N GLY A 29 2.84 -11.15 25.02
CA GLY A 29 1.45 -11.11 24.54
C GLY A 29 1.02 -9.72 24.02
N THR A 30 1.64 -8.65 24.51
CA THR A 30 1.40 -7.29 23.98
C THR A 30 1.86 -7.14 22.53
N HIS A 31 2.92 -7.85 22.12
CA HIS A 31 3.32 -7.88 20.71
C HIS A 31 2.24 -8.51 19.85
N ASP A 32 1.67 -9.64 20.29
CA ASP A 32 0.58 -10.33 19.58
C ASP A 32 -0.67 -9.44 19.45
N GLU A 33 -1.03 -8.72 20.52
CA GLU A 33 -2.14 -7.75 20.49
C GLU A 33 -1.90 -6.62 19.49
N VAL A 34 -0.68 -6.07 19.46
CA VAL A 34 -0.30 -5.01 18.50
C VAL A 34 -0.32 -5.53 17.06
N VAL A 35 0.21 -6.73 16.82
CA VAL A 35 0.17 -7.36 15.49
C VAL A 35 -1.27 -7.59 15.04
N THR A 36 -2.10 -8.17 15.92
CA THR A 36 -3.52 -8.41 15.65
C THR A 36 -4.26 -7.12 15.31
N PHE A 37 -4.02 -6.05 16.08
CA PHE A 37 -4.60 -4.74 15.82
C PHE A 37 -4.16 -4.16 14.47
N VAL A 38 -2.87 -4.28 14.12
CA VAL A 38 -2.37 -3.84 12.81
C VAL A 38 -2.97 -4.65 11.67
N GLU A 39 -3.13 -5.97 11.83
CA GLU A 39 -3.80 -6.82 10.84
C GLU A 39 -5.28 -6.44 10.66
N GLN A 40 -6.01 -6.19 11.75
CA GLN A 40 -7.40 -5.72 11.71
C GLN A 40 -7.53 -4.34 11.05
N LEU A 41 -6.62 -3.41 11.36
CA LEU A 41 -6.58 -2.10 10.72
C LEU A 41 -6.26 -2.21 9.22
N ASN A 42 -5.34 -3.11 8.86
CA ASN A 42 -5.03 -3.36 7.46
C ASN A 42 -6.28 -3.89 6.75
N GLU A 43 -6.93 -4.94 7.26
CA GLU A 43 -8.16 -5.51 6.70
C GLU A 43 -9.29 -4.47 6.55
N ALA A 44 -9.45 -3.60 7.56
CA ALA A 44 -10.47 -2.55 7.55
C ALA A 44 -10.19 -1.42 6.55
N ALA A 45 -8.92 -1.05 6.33
CA ALA A 45 -8.54 0.03 5.43
C ALA A 45 -8.34 -0.43 3.98
N VAL A 46 -7.88 -1.67 3.81
CA VAL A 46 -7.54 -2.30 2.54
C VAL A 46 -7.91 -3.77 2.74
N SER A 47 -8.99 -4.27 2.13
CA SER A 47 -9.48 -5.65 2.30
C SER A 47 -8.53 -6.73 1.73
N VAL A 48 -7.24 -6.62 2.03
CA VAL A 48 -6.09 -7.35 1.51
C VAL A 48 -4.96 -7.27 2.54
N LYS A 49 -4.42 -8.43 2.91
CA LYS A 49 -3.24 -8.54 3.75
C LYS A 49 -2.01 -7.93 3.04
N LEU A 50 -1.49 -6.84 3.58
CA LEU A 50 -0.38 -6.07 2.99
C LEU A 50 0.97 -6.82 3.01
N THR A 51 1.06 -7.92 3.76
CA THR A 51 2.25 -8.79 3.87
C THR A 51 2.34 -9.86 2.79
N ASP A 52 1.29 -10.07 2.00
CA ASP A 52 1.31 -11.08 0.95
C ASP A 52 2.23 -10.61 -0.19
N GLU A 53 2.98 -11.54 -0.79
CA GLU A 53 3.74 -11.27 -2.00
C GLU A 53 2.78 -10.80 -3.09
N VAL A 54 2.83 -9.51 -3.44
CA VAL A 54 2.06 -8.97 -4.55
C VAL A 54 2.79 -9.36 -5.84
N PRO A 55 2.21 -10.22 -6.71
CA PRO A 55 2.80 -10.50 -8.00
C PRO A 55 2.99 -9.18 -8.73
N THR A 56 4.18 -8.94 -9.27
CA THR A 56 4.50 -7.69 -9.98
C THR A 56 3.44 -7.44 -11.04
N SER A 57 2.84 -6.24 -11.04
CA SER A 57 1.83 -5.81 -12.01
C SER A 57 2.24 -6.05 -13.47
N GLU A 58 3.54 -6.16 -13.74
CA GLU A 58 4.10 -6.47 -15.06
C GLU A 58 3.63 -7.81 -15.63
N ILE A 59 3.47 -8.85 -14.79
CA ILE A 59 3.04 -10.19 -15.22
C ILE A 59 1.62 -10.12 -15.80
N TYR A 60 0.71 -9.45 -15.10
CA TYR A 60 -0.68 -9.31 -15.55
C TYR A 60 -0.84 -8.34 -16.72
N VAL A 61 0.06 -7.36 -16.86
CA VAL A 61 0.08 -6.48 -18.03
C VAL A 61 0.51 -7.25 -19.28
N ASP A 62 1.41 -8.22 -19.16
CA ASP A 62 1.83 -9.09 -20.28
C ASP A 62 0.76 -10.13 -20.64
N GLU A 63 -0.02 -10.59 -19.68
CA GLU A 63 -1.17 -11.48 -19.90
C GLU A 63 -2.39 -10.77 -20.52
N GLY A 64 -2.40 -9.43 -20.56
CA GLY A 64 -3.50 -8.63 -21.10
C GLY A 64 -4.75 -8.58 -20.20
N ASP A 65 -4.66 -9.05 -18.96
CA ASP A 65 -5.75 -8.96 -17.98
C ASP A 65 -5.73 -7.58 -17.29
N VAL A 66 -6.51 -6.65 -17.86
CA VAL A 66 -6.62 -5.26 -17.39
C VAL A 66 -7.07 -5.18 -15.94
N GLN A 67 -8.04 -6.00 -15.53
CA GLN A 67 -8.64 -5.89 -14.20
C GLN A 67 -7.69 -6.42 -13.11
N ARG A 68 -6.98 -7.51 -13.38
CA ARG A 68 -5.94 -8.02 -12.45
C ARG A 68 -4.74 -7.09 -12.38
N ALA A 69 -4.28 -6.56 -13.52
CA ALA A 69 -3.20 -5.58 -13.57
C ALA A 69 -3.54 -4.32 -12.77
N LEU A 70 -4.77 -3.81 -12.90
CA LEU A 70 -5.26 -2.66 -12.13
C LEU A 70 -5.33 -2.95 -10.63
N ASN A 71 -5.82 -4.11 -10.22
CA ASN A 71 -5.85 -4.50 -8.81
C ASN A 71 -4.45 -4.53 -8.20
N ALA A 72 -3.47 -5.11 -8.89
CA ALA A 72 -2.07 -5.13 -8.45
C ALA A 72 -1.49 -3.71 -8.36
N ALA A 73 -1.75 -2.86 -9.36
CA ALA A 73 -1.29 -1.47 -9.38
C ALA A 73 -1.89 -0.65 -8.23
N ILE A 74 -3.17 -0.82 -7.91
CA ILE A 74 -3.85 -0.15 -6.80
C ILE A 74 -3.21 -0.55 -5.47
N ARG A 75 -3.04 -1.86 -5.23
CA ARG A 75 -2.42 -2.38 -4.00
C ARG A 75 -1.03 -1.78 -3.79
N LEU A 76 -0.21 -1.79 -4.83
CA LEU A 76 1.15 -1.25 -4.75
C LEU A 76 1.18 0.27 -4.55
N SER A 77 0.22 0.99 -5.15
CA SER A 77 0.10 2.45 -4.98
C SER A 77 -0.34 2.83 -3.57
N VAL A 78 -1.30 2.10 -3.00
CA VAL A 78 -1.75 2.28 -1.61
C VAL A 78 -0.61 1.96 -0.64
N PHE A 79 0.11 0.87 -0.89
CA PHE A 79 1.30 0.51 -0.11
C PHE A 79 2.35 1.62 -0.11
N ARG A 80 2.72 2.15 -1.28
CA ARG A 80 3.69 3.25 -1.38
C ARG A 80 3.26 4.47 -0.58
N ARG A 81 1.98 4.83 -0.67
CA ARG A 81 1.45 6.00 0.02
C ARG A 81 1.40 5.84 1.54
N ARG A 82 1.24 4.61 2.04
CA ARG A 82 1.37 4.29 3.47
C ARG A 82 2.77 4.63 4.02
N TRP A 83 3.79 4.59 3.17
CA TRP A 83 5.17 4.95 3.47
C TRP A 83 5.54 6.36 3.01
N TYR A 84 4.53 7.21 2.76
CA TYR A 84 4.71 8.59 2.30
C TYR A 84 5.42 8.73 0.95
N ASP A 85 5.51 7.65 0.15
CA ASP A 85 5.93 7.73 -1.24
C ASP A 85 4.73 8.17 -2.09
N GLU A 86 4.66 9.46 -2.37
CA GLU A 86 3.64 10.09 -3.22
C GLU A 86 4.12 10.31 -4.67
N GLN A 87 5.28 9.76 -5.03
CA GLN A 87 5.83 9.96 -6.36
C GLN A 87 4.97 9.26 -7.43
N ILE A 88 4.54 10.00 -8.44
CA ILE A 88 3.74 9.46 -9.55
C ILE A 88 4.67 8.75 -10.55
N HIS A 89 5.73 9.43 -11.01
CA HIS A 89 6.70 8.92 -11.98
C HIS A 89 8.13 9.40 -11.63
N PRO A 90 9.21 8.65 -11.92
CA PRO A 90 9.27 7.26 -12.38
C PRO A 90 9.10 6.22 -11.27
N THR A 91 8.00 5.46 -11.33
CA THR A 91 7.71 4.32 -10.42
C THR A 91 7.39 3.04 -11.17
N VAL A 92 7.54 1.88 -10.55
CA VAL A 92 7.16 0.58 -11.16
C VAL A 92 5.65 0.51 -11.47
N VAL A 93 4.82 1.14 -10.63
CA VAL A 93 3.37 1.28 -10.88
C VAL A 93 3.14 2.10 -12.15
N SER A 94 3.79 3.27 -12.28
CA SER A 94 3.61 4.12 -13.46
C SER A 94 4.06 3.42 -14.75
N LYS A 95 5.15 2.65 -14.71
CA LYS A 95 5.62 1.87 -15.86
C LYS A 95 4.58 0.83 -16.30
N ALA A 96 4.03 0.07 -15.35
CA ALA A 96 3.01 -0.93 -15.63
C ALA A 96 1.69 -0.30 -16.12
N LEU A 97 1.22 0.77 -15.46
CA LEU A 97 0.01 1.49 -15.86
C LEU A 97 0.15 2.13 -17.25
N PHE A 98 1.27 2.79 -17.55
CA PHE A 98 1.47 3.42 -18.86
C PHE A 98 1.63 2.38 -19.96
N LYS A 99 2.26 1.23 -19.67
CA LYS A 99 2.26 0.09 -20.59
C LYS A 99 0.83 -0.42 -20.85
N LEU A 100 0.00 -0.53 -19.81
CA LEU A 100 -1.41 -0.93 -19.96
C LEU A 100 -2.23 0.08 -20.77
N ILE A 101 -2.04 1.38 -20.51
CA ILE A 101 -2.68 2.48 -21.25
C ILE A 101 -2.26 2.45 -22.73
N ARG A 102 -0.98 2.21 -23.03
CA ARG A 102 -0.50 2.07 -24.40
C ARG A 102 -1.19 0.92 -25.14
N THR A 103 -1.39 -0.21 -24.48
CA THR A 103 -1.97 -1.41 -25.11
C THR A 103 -3.48 -1.31 -25.30
N HIS A 104 -4.20 -0.72 -24.34
CA HIS A 104 -5.66 -0.79 -24.27
C HIS A 104 -6.40 0.54 -24.40
N GLY A 105 -5.68 1.66 -24.41
CA GLY A 105 -6.24 3.01 -24.40
C GLY A 105 -6.53 3.50 -22.99
N LEU A 106 -6.33 4.79 -22.77
CA LEU A 106 -6.55 5.44 -21.47
C LEU A 106 -8.03 5.37 -21.06
N ALA A 107 -8.94 5.56 -22.02
CA ALA A 107 -10.38 5.55 -21.76
C ALA A 107 -10.82 4.21 -21.18
N LYS A 108 -10.40 3.11 -21.81
CA LYS A 108 -10.73 1.75 -21.36
C LYS A 108 -10.21 1.49 -19.94
N VAL A 109 -8.94 1.81 -19.68
CA VAL A 109 -8.33 1.60 -18.36
C VAL A 109 -9.05 2.42 -17.28
N SER A 110 -9.39 3.68 -17.57
CA SER A 110 -10.12 4.56 -16.66
C SER A 110 -11.54 4.03 -16.35
N TYR A 111 -12.29 3.62 -17.38
CA TYR A 111 -13.63 3.06 -17.21
C TYR A 111 -13.61 1.71 -16.47
N THR A 112 -12.64 0.85 -16.75
CA THR A 112 -12.45 -0.39 -16.00
C THR A 112 -12.22 -0.10 -14.52
N LEU A 113 -11.36 0.87 -14.19
CA LEU A 113 -11.12 1.26 -12.81
C LEU A 113 -12.39 1.76 -12.11
N VAL A 114 -13.21 2.56 -12.79
CA VAL A 114 -14.50 3.03 -12.25
C VAL A 114 -15.47 1.86 -12.02
N SER A 115 -15.53 0.90 -12.96
CA SER A 115 -16.40 -0.28 -12.85
C SER A 115 -16.00 -1.25 -11.72
N MET A 116 -14.74 -1.23 -11.28
CA MET A 116 -14.25 -2.06 -10.18
C MET A 116 -14.78 -1.61 -8.80
N ASN A 117 -15.54 -0.50 -8.74
CA ASN A 117 -16.15 0.03 -7.52
C ASN A 117 -15.14 0.25 -6.38
N VAL A 118 -13.94 0.73 -6.72
CA VAL A 118 -12.91 1.05 -5.73
C VAL A 118 -13.33 2.24 -4.87
N PRO A 119 -12.91 2.29 -3.58
CA PRO A 119 -13.16 3.41 -2.70
C PRO A 119 -12.75 4.75 -3.34
N GLN A 120 -13.61 5.76 -3.22
CA GLN A 120 -13.39 7.08 -3.85
C GLN A 120 -12.09 7.76 -3.40
N ALA A 121 -11.64 7.49 -2.17
CA ALA A 121 -10.35 7.95 -1.67
C ALA A 121 -9.19 7.43 -2.54
N ILE A 122 -9.17 6.13 -2.85
CA ILE A 122 -8.14 5.52 -3.70
C ILE A 122 -8.24 6.05 -5.13
N LEU A 123 -9.45 6.11 -5.68
CA LEU A 123 -9.68 6.56 -7.05
C LEU A 123 -9.18 8.00 -7.25
N LYS A 124 -9.63 8.94 -6.42
CA LYS A 124 -9.35 10.37 -6.58
C LYS A 124 -7.99 10.78 -6.06
N GLN A 125 -7.55 10.25 -4.92
CA GLN A 125 -6.30 10.70 -4.32
C GLN A 125 -5.11 10.02 -4.99
N ILE A 126 -5.22 8.73 -5.35
CA ILE A 126 -4.08 7.93 -5.81
C ILE A 126 -4.11 7.75 -7.32
N MET A 127 -5.14 7.10 -7.86
CA MET A 127 -5.14 6.66 -9.25
C MET A 127 -5.28 7.81 -10.25
N GLN A 128 -6.06 8.83 -9.89
CA GLN A 128 -6.26 10.00 -10.74
C GLN A 128 -4.96 10.75 -11.08
N GLY A 129 -3.97 10.76 -10.18
CA GLY A 129 -2.67 11.37 -10.43
C GLY A 129 -1.91 10.70 -11.58
N TYR A 130 -1.96 9.37 -11.67
CA TYR A 130 -1.35 8.63 -12.77
C TYR A 130 -2.02 8.92 -14.11
N PHE A 131 -3.35 9.01 -14.13
CA PHE A 131 -4.10 9.31 -15.36
C PHE A 131 -3.95 10.76 -15.80
N GLN A 132 -3.93 11.71 -14.86
CA GLN A 132 -3.63 13.11 -15.17
C GLN A 132 -2.22 13.23 -15.75
N PHE A 133 -1.23 12.57 -15.17
CA PHE A 133 0.11 12.52 -15.73
C PHE A 133 0.10 11.99 -17.17
N ALA A 134 -0.56 10.85 -17.41
CA ALA A 134 -0.69 10.27 -18.75
C ALA A 134 -1.32 11.24 -19.77
N GLN A 135 -2.36 11.97 -19.37
CA GLN A 135 -3.01 13.00 -20.21
C GLN A 135 -2.12 14.21 -20.46
N THR A 136 -1.49 14.75 -19.42
CA THR A 136 -0.65 15.95 -19.51
C THR A 136 0.58 15.71 -20.38
N PHE A 137 1.24 14.57 -20.20
CA PHE A 137 2.45 14.22 -20.94
C PHE A 137 2.15 13.48 -22.26
N ARG A 138 0.87 13.27 -22.60
CA ARG A 138 0.41 12.55 -23.78
C ARG A 138 1.16 11.23 -23.99
N THR A 139 1.19 10.42 -22.94
CA THR A 139 1.79 9.08 -23.04
C THR A 139 1.06 8.29 -24.11
N GLU A 140 1.79 7.54 -24.93
CA GLU A 140 1.21 6.71 -26.01
C GLU A 140 -0.01 5.92 -25.51
N GLY A 141 -1.13 6.04 -26.22
CA GLY A 141 -2.43 5.51 -25.80
C GLY A 141 -3.31 6.47 -25.00
N SER A 142 -2.87 7.70 -24.71
CA SER A 142 -3.69 8.73 -24.05
C SER A 142 -4.85 9.25 -24.92
N ASP A 143 -4.66 9.22 -26.24
CA ASP A 143 -5.58 9.79 -27.22
C ASP A 143 -6.60 8.75 -27.76
N PHE A 144 -6.51 7.51 -27.27
CA PHE A 144 -7.26 6.32 -27.69
C PHE A 144 -8.10 5.77 -26.54
#